data_AF-A0A2K8KV53-F1
#
_entry.id   AF-A0A2K8KV53-F1
#
_cell.length_a   1.000
_cell.length_b   1.000
_cell.length_c   1.000
_cell.angle_alpha   90.00
_cell.angle_beta   90.00
_cell.angle_gamma   90.00
#
_symmetry.space_group_name_H-M   'P 1'
#
loop_
_entity.id
_entity.type
_entity.pdbx_description
1 polymer ?
#
loop_
_entity_poly.entity_id
_entity_poly.type
_entity_poly.pdbx_seq_one_letter_code
_entity_poly.pdbx_strand_id
1 'polypeptide(L)'
;MARYSAERKESILKKMFPPNNMTVAEIARQEHISLKTLYNWRDTAKQQGMPVPGKKLSADDWTADAKLSVVIQTAALSASELGQYCREKGLYPEQVQRWKSECLQGFQTSEAQGSAVKHQAKKDKVEIKLLKKDLRFKEKALAETVALLVLRKKLNALWEDGGEES
;
A
#
# COMPACT_ATOMS: atom_id res chain seq x y z
N MET A 1 -18.14 33.68 -7.73
CA MET A 1 -18.23 32.30 -8.28
C MET A 1 -19.30 32.29 -9.35
N ALA A 2 -19.01 31.79 -10.55
CA ALA A 2 -20.03 31.63 -11.58
C ALA A 2 -21.17 30.74 -11.04
N ARG A 3 -22.38 31.30 -10.95
CA ARG A 3 -23.58 30.55 -10.55
C ARG A 3 -24.08 29.80 -11.77
N TYR A 4 -23.78 28.51 -11.85
CA TYR A 4 -24.35 27.63 -12.86
C TYR A 4 -25.77 27.23 -12.45
N SER A 5 -26.72 27.22 -13.39
CA SER A 5 -28.08 26.73 -13.13
C SER A 5 -28.07 25.24 -12.79
N ALA A 6 -29.08 24.79 -12.04
CA ALA A 6 -29.22 23.38 -11.68
C ALA A 6 -29.34 22.49 -12.93
N GLU A 7 -30.11 22.93 -13.92
CA GLU A 7 -30.29 22.26 -15.22
C GLU A 7 -28.97 22.08 -15.97
N ARG A 8 -28.12 23.12 -15.98
CA ARG A 8 -26.80 23.06 -16.63
C ARG A 8 -25.85 22.12 -15.90
N LYS A 9 -25.87 22.13 -14.56
CA LYS A 9 -25.08 21.18 -13.76
C LYS A 9 -25.50 19.74 -14.06
N GLU A 10 -26.80 19.47 -14.14
CA GLU A 10 -27.33 18.13 -14.41
C GLU A 10 -27.00 17.64 -15.82
N SER A 11 -27.13 18.49 -16.85
CA SER A 11 -26.80 18.11 -18.23
C SER A 11 -25.31 17.78 -18.41
N ILE A 12 -24.44 18.50 -17.72
CA ILE A 12 -22.99 18.26 -17.73
C ILE A 12 -22.65 16.97 -16.96
N LEU A 13 -23.30 16.74 -15.82
CA LEU A 13 -23.15 15.50 -15.09
C LEU A 13 -23.63 14.30 -15.95
N LYS A 14 -24.76 14.41 -16.67
CA LYS A 14 -25.24 13.40 -17.65
C LYS A 14 -24.18 12.98 -18.68
N LYS A 15 -23.30 13.89 -19.10
CA LYS A 15 -22.19 13.56 -20.03
C LYS A 15 -21.09 12.71 -19.39
N MET A 16 -20.93 12.78 -18.06
CA MET A 16 -19.99 11.94 -17.30
C MET A 16 -20.50 10.52 -17.07
N PHE A 17 -21.81 10.27 -17.24
CA PHE A 17 -22.44 8.97 -17.02
C PHE A 17 -22.55 8.16 -18.32
N PRO A 18 -22.81 6.84 -18.22
CA PRO A 18 -23.27 6.05 -19.35
C PRO A 18 -24.51 6.68 -19.99
N PRO A 19 -24.62 6.72 -21.33
CA PRO A 19 -23.80 6.00 -22.32
C PRO A 19 -22.50 6.70 -22.76
N ASN A 20 -22.29 7.97 -22.40
CA ASN A 20 -21.21 8.78 -22.99
C ASN A 20 -19.85 8.61 -22.29
N ASN A 21 -19.82 8.37 -20.97
CA ASN A 21 -18.61 8.13 -20.17
C ASN A 21 -17.45 9.13 -20.44
N MET A 22 -17.78 10.40 -20.68
CA MET A 22 -16.77 11.41 -21.06
C MET A 22 -15.88 11.78 -19.87
N THR A 23 -14.60 12.01 -20.13
CA THR A 23 -13.67 12.40 -19.08
C THR A 23 -13.90 13.85 -18.64
N VAL A 24 -13.58 14.15 -17.38
CA VAL A 24 -13.64 15.51 -16.83
C VAL A 24 -12.81 16.50 -17.67
N ALA A 25 -11.69 16.04 -18.24
CA ALA A 25 -10.84 16.85 -19.11
C ALA A 25 -11.48 17.17 -20.46
N GLU A 26 -12.20 16.22 -21.06
CA GLU A 26 -12.94 16.46 -22.31
C GLU A 26 -14.10 17.41 -22.09
N ILE A 27 -14.86 17.22 -21.01
CA ILE A 27 -15.98 18.10 -20.65
C ILE A 27 -15.47 19.52 -20.36
N ALA A 28 -14.35 19.68 -19.66
CA ALA A 28 -13.75 20.99 -19.42
C ALA A 28 -13.41 21.72 -20.72
N ARG A 29 -12.89 20.99 -21.73
CA ARG A 29 -12.57 21.56 -23.04
C ARG A 29 -13.82 21.93 -23.85
N GLN A 30 -14.86 21.11 -23.80
CA GLN A 30 -16.09 21.35 -24.56
C GLN A 30 -16.98 22.43 -23.95
N GLU A 31 -17.15 22.40 -22.63
CA GLU A 31 -18.09 23.28 -21.91
C GLU A 31 -17.43 24.57 -21.40
N HIS A 32 -16.11 24.68 -21.57
CA HIS A 32 -15.28 25.78 -21.05
C HIS A 32 -15.48 26.00 -19.53
N ILE A 33 -15.49 24.90 -18.78
CA ILE A 33 -15.65 24.91 -17.32
C ILE A 33 -14.34 24.48 -16.68
N SER A 34 -13.98 25.14 -15.57
CA SER A 34 -12.77 24.78 -14.85
C SER A 34 -12.82 23.33 -14.37
N LEU A 35 -11.69 22.62 -14.50
CA LEU A 35 -11.55 21.25 -14.00
C LEU A 35 -11.95 21.14 -12.52
N LYS A 36 -11.55 22.13 -11.72
CA LYS A 36 -11.86 22.20 -10.28
C LYS A 36 -13.37 22.21 -10.02
N THR A 37 -14.14 22.97 -10.80
CA THR A 37 -15.61 23.01 -10.67
C THR A 37 -16.24 21.66 -11.01
N LEU A 38 -15.79 21.03 -12.09
CA LEU A 38 -16.31 19.72 -12.51
C LEU A 38 -15.98 18.61 -11.50
N TYR A 39 -14.75 18.62 -10.94
CA TYR A 39 -14.39 17.71 -9.86
C TYR A 39 -15.26 17.90 -8.62
N ASN A 40 -15.48 19.15 -8.19
CA ASN A 40 -16.36 19.44 -7.07
C ASN A 40 -17.79 18.93 -7.30
N TRP A 41 -18.36 19.15 -8.49
CA TRP A 41 -19.71 18.66 -8.80
C TRP A 41 -19.81 17.14 -8.81
N ARG A 42 -18.79 16.47 -9.36
CA ARG A 42 -18.69 15.02 -9.37
C ARG A 42 -18.61 14.47 -7.94
N ASP A 43 -17.80 15.07 -7.09
CA ASP A 43 -17.62 14.63 -5.72
C ASP A 43 -18.87 14.90 -4.87
N THR A 44 -19.57 16.02 -5.09
CA THR A 44 -20.91 16.26 -4.50
C THR A 44 -21.94 15.23 -4.97
N ALA A 45 -21.97 14.88 -6.26
CA ALA A 45 -22.87 13.86 -6.77
C ALA A 45 -22.57 12.47 -6.19
N LYS A 46 -21.29 12.15 -5.96
CA LYS A 46 -20.86 10.93 -5.26
C LYS A 46 -21.34 10.91 -3.81
N GLN A 47 -21.26 12.04 -3.09
CA GLN A 47 -21.79 12.16 -1.72
C GLN A 47 -23.31 12.01 -1.66
N GLN A 48 -24.01 12.39 -2.72
CA GLN A 48 -25.47 12.22 -2.86
C GLN A 48 -25.88 10.80 -3.29
N GLY A 49 -24.94 9.85 -3.35
CA GLY A 49 -25.23 8.45 -3.68
C GLY A 49 -25.47 8.19 -5.17
N MET A 50 -25.23 9.17 -6.06
CA MET A 50 -25.31 8.92 -7.49
C MET A 50 -24.12 8.07 -7.96
N PRO A 51 -24.32 7.08 -8.84
CA PRO A 51 -23.26 6.21 -9.35
C PRO A 51 -22.41 6.96 -10.38
N VAL A 52 -21.58 7.89 -9.90
CA VAL A 52 -20.71 8.68 -10.78
C VAL A 52 -19.49 7.86 -11.18
N PRO A 53 -19.18 7.74 -12.48
CA PRO A 53 -17.91 7.18 -12.92
C PRO A 53 -16.78 7.98 -12.28
N GLY A 54 -16.15 7.36 -11.29
CA GLY A 54 -15.01 7.92 -10.60
C GLY A 54 -13.86 8.14 -11.58
N LYS A 55 -12.92 9.02 -11.20
CA LYS A 55 -11.52 9.03 -11.68
C LYS A 55 -11.17 7.59 -12.04
N LYS A 56 -10.89 7.29 -13.33
CA LYS A 56 -10.60 5.94 -13.86
C LYS A 56 -10.09 5.09 -12.70
N LEU A 57 -10.93 4.22 -12.13
CA LEU A 57 -10.55 3.45 -10.96
C LEU A 57 -9.27 2.74 -11.37
N SER A 58 -8.14 3.23 -10.87
CA SER A 58 -6.88 2.54 -11.14
C SER A 58 -7.06 1.17 -10.51
N ALA A 59 -6.41 0.14 -11.06
CA ALA A 59 -6.49 -1.20 -10.48
C ALA A 59 -6.11 -1.23 -8.97
N ASP A 60 -5.48 -0.16 -8.46
CA ASP A 60 -5.12 0.09 -7.07
C ASP A 60 -6.26 0.55 -6.15
N ASP A 61 -7.35 1.13 -6.65
CA ASP A 61 -8.45 1.61 -5.79
C ASP A 61 -9.42 0.49 -5.37
N TRP A 62 -9.26 -0.72 -5.92
CA TRP A 62 -10.10 -1.88 -5.64
C TRP A 62 -9.54 -2.70 -4.47
N THR A 63 -10.36 -2.94 -3.45
CA THR A 63 -10.01 -3.83 -2.34
C THR A 63 -9.83 -5.27 -2.84
N ALA A 64 -9.04 -6.08 -2.12
CA ALA A 64 -8.80 -7.47 -2.48
C ALA A 64 -10.10 -8.30 -2.58
N ASP A 65 -11.03 -8.07 -1.65
CA ASP A 65 -12.34 -8.74 -1.65
C ASP A 65 -13.19 -8.35 -2.88
N ALA A 66 -13.12 -7.09 -3.30
CA ALA A 66 -13.84 -6.62 -4.48
C ALA A 66 -13.23 -7.20 -5.77
N LYS A 67 -11.89 -7.29 -5.86
CA LYS A 67 -11.20 -7.94 -6.97
C LYS A 67 -11.59 -9.41 -7.08
N LEU A 68 -11.59 -10.13 -5.96
CA LEU A 68 -12.00 -11.54 -5.91
C LEU A 68 -13.46 -11.72 -6.33
N SER A 69 -14.36 -10.87 -5.83
CA SER A 69 -15.80 -10.93 -6.18
C SER A 69 -16.02 -10.76 -7.68
N VAL A 70 -15.30 -9.84 -8.32
CA VAL A 70 -15.33 -9.63 -9.77
C VAL A 70 -14.84 -10.88 -10.50
N VAL A 71 -13.71 -11.46 -10.07
CA VAL A 71 -13.16 -12.68 -10.70
C VAL A 71 -14.14 -13.85 -10.60
N ILE A 72 -14.85 -14.00 -9.47
CA ILE A 72 -15.86 -15.05 -9.29
C ILE A 72 -17.07 -14.81 -10.19
N GLN A 73 -17.61 -13.59 -10.24
CA GLN A 73 -18.77 -13.25 -11.07
C GLN A 73 -18.48 -13.41 -12.57
N THR A 74 -17.27 -13.05 -12.99
CA THR A 74 -16.85 -13.13 -14.39
C THR A 74 -16.39 -14.53 -14.81
N ALA A 75 -16.27 -15.48 -13.87
CA ALA A 75 -15.79 -16.83 -14.17
C ALA A 75 -16.69 -17.62 -15.12
N ALA A 76 -18.01 -17.38 -15.08
CA ALA A 76 -19.00 -18.05 -15.92
C ALA A 76 -19.42 -17.25 -17.16
N LEU A 77 -18.93 -16.01 -17.33
CA LEU A 77 -19.32 -15.14 -18.42
C LEU A 77 -18.54 -15.47 -19.70
N SER A 78 -19.22 -15.39 -20.85
CA SER A 78 -18.59 -15.42 -22.16
C SER A 78 -17.78 -14.14 -22.43
N ALA A 79 -16.91 -14.14 -23.44
CA ALA A 79 -16.08 -12.99 -23.77
C ALA A 79 -16.90 -11.71 -24.07
N SER A 80 -18.06 -11.85 -24.70
CA SER A 80 -18.98 -10.73 -24.98
C SER A 80 -19.62 -10.18 -23.71
N GLU A 81 -20.08 -11.06 -22.82
CA GLU A 81 -20.71 -10.69 -21.55
C GLU A 81 -19.69 -10.07 -20.58
N LEU A 82 -18.46 -10.58 -20.57
CA LEU A 82 -17.35 -10.00 -19.82
C LEU A 82 -17.05 -8.58 -20.30
N GLY A 83 -17.06 -8.35 -21.61
CA GLY A 83 -16.89 -7.01 -22.18
C GLY A 83 -17.99 -6.04 -21.76
N GLN A 84 -19.25 -6.49 -21.73
CA GLN A 84 -20.37 -5.69 -21.24
C GLN A 84 -20.25 -5.38 -19.75
N TYR A 85 -19.99 -6.40 -18.93
CA TYR A 85 -19.78 -6.27 -17.49
C TYR A 85 -18.64 -5.28 -17.18
N CYS A 86 -17.54 -5.38 -17.91
CA CYS A 86 -16.39 -4.49 -17.78
C CYS A 86 -16.77 -3.03 -18.09
N ARG A 87 -17.56 -2.78 -19.14
CA ARG A 87 -18.05 -1.43 -19.48
C ARG A 87 -18.97 -0.84 -18.40
N GLU A 88 -19.85 -1.66 -17.84
CA GLU A 88 -20.77 -1.25 -16.76
C GLU A 88 -20.02 -0.93 -15.46
N LYS A 89 -18.97 -1.70 -15.14
CA LYS A 89 -18.16 -1.53 -13.92
C LYS A 89 -16.97 -0.59 -14.08
N GLY A 90 -16.71 -0.08 -15.28
CA GLY A 90 -15.55 0.76 -15.57
C GLY A 90 -14.21 0.01 -15.48
N LEU A 91 -14.22 -1.28 -15.78
CA LEU A 91 -13.06 -2.18 -15.80
C LEU A 91 -12.65 -2.50 -17.24
N TYR A 92 -11.43 -3.00 -17.38
CA TYR A 92 -10.92 -3.56 -18.63
C TYR A 92 -10.84 -5.09 -18.53
N PRO A 93 -11.19 -5.84 -19.58
CA PRO A 93 -11.07 -7.30 -19.61
C PRO A 93 -9.70 -7.81 -19.17
N GLU A 94 -8.64 -7.11 -19.56
CA GLU A 94 -7.25 -7.44 -19.25
C GLU A 94 -6.96 -7.34 -17.73
N GLN A 95 -7.63 -6.42 -17.02
CA GLN A 95 -7.50 -6.30 -15.57
C GLN A 95 -8.11 -7.51 -14.85
N VAL A 96 -9.27 -7.97 -15.32
CA VAL A 96 -9.95 -9.15 -14.77
C VAL A 96 -9.10 -10.40 -15.00
N GLN A 97 -8.52 -10.55 -16.20
CA GLN A 97 -7.59 -11.65 -16.49
C GLN A 97 -6.33 -11.59 -15.62
N ARG A 98 -5.78 -10.40 -15.42
CA ARG A 98 -4.63 -10.20 -14.53
C ARG A 98 -4.97 -10.63 -13.10
N TRP A 99 -6.08 -10.18 -12.53
CA TRP A 99 -6.48 -10.58 -11.18
C TRP A 99 -6.73 -12.08 -11.07
N LYS A 100 -7.32 -12.71 -12.10
CA LYS A 100 -7.45 -14.18 -12.17
C LYS A 100 -6.08 -14.87 -12.10
N SER A 101 -5.10 -14.38 -12.87
CA SER A 101 -3.74 -14.93 -12.84
C SER A 101 -3.03 -14.72 -11.50
N GLU A 102 -3.18 -13.54 -10.88
CA GLU A 102 -2.63 -13.23 -9.57
C GLU A 102 -3.25 -14.12 -8.47
N CYS A 103 -4.56 -14.39 -8.52
CA CYS A 103 -5.21 -15.33 -7.62
C CYS A 103 -4.62 -16.74 -7.76
N LEU A 104 -4.51 -17.26 -8.98
CA LEU A 104 -3.94 -18.59 -9.24
C LEU A 104 -2.48 -18.69 -8.79
N GLN A 105 -1.68 -17.66 -9.09
CA GLN A 105 -0.30 -17.57 -8.66
C GLN A 105 -0.18 -17.52 -7.14
N GLY A 106 -1.08 -16.80 -6.45
CA GLY A 106 -1.13 -16.74 -4.99
C GLY A 106 -1.31 -18.14 -4.36
N PHE A 107 -2.19 -18.98 -4.94
CA PHE A 107 -2.36 -20.36 -4.48
C PHE A 107 -1.11 -21.22 -4.68
N GLN A 108 -0.46 -21.13 -5.84
CA GLN A 108 0.78 -21.88 -6.12
C GLN A 108 1.96 -21.41 -5.27
N THR A 109 2.04 -20.09 -5.04
CA THR A 109 3.12 -19.44 -4.32
C THR A 109 3.01 -19.65 -2.81
N SER A 110 1.78 -19.76 -2.26
CA SER A 110 1.55 -19.97 -0.82
C SER A 110 2.22 -21.24 -0.29
N GLU A 111 2.14 -22.36 -1.02
CA GLU A 111 2.75 -23.63 -0.59
C GLU A 111 4.28 -23.60 -0.67
N ALA A 112 4.82 -23.10 -1.79
CA ALA A 112 6.26 -23.01 -2.00
C ALA A 112 6.93 -21.99 -1.07
N GLN A 113 6.37 -20.78 -0.95
CA GLN A 113 6.88 -19.73 -0.06
C GLN A 113 6.72 -20.10 1.41
N GLY A 114 5.62 -20.76 1.79
CA GLY A 114 5.41 -21.19 3.17
C GLY A 114 6.52 -22.10 3.70
N SER A 115 7.04 -23.01 2.85
CA SER A 115 8.14 -23.90 3.22
C SER A 115 9.50 -23.18 3.27
N ALA A 116 9.78 -22.33 2.28
CA ALA A 116 11.03 -21.56 2.19
C ALA A 116 11.16 -20.54 3.34
N VAL A 117 10.09 -19.79 3.61
CA VAL A 117 10.04 -18.81 4.72
C VAL A 117 10.21 -19.51 6.07
N LYS A 118 9.59 -20.68 6.28
CA LYS A 118 9.79 -21.47 7.50
C LYS A 118 11.23 -21.96 7.64
N HIS A 119 11.87 -22.38 6.55
CA HIS A 119 13.26 -22.83 6.61
C HIS A 119 14.20 -21.65 6.92
N GLN A 120 13.99 -20.50 6.28
CA GLN A 120 14.78 -19.30 6.52
C GLN A 120 14.62 -18.83 7.97
N ALA A 121 13.39 -18.77 8.49
CA ALA A 121 13.12 -18.41 9.88
C ALA A 121 13.84 -19.33 10.89
N LYS A 122 14.01 -20.63 10.57
CA LYS A 122 14.78 -21.55 11.42
C LYS A 122 16.28 -21.23 11.38
N LYS A 123 16.85 -20.94 10.19
CA LYS A 123 18.26 -20.56 10.04
C LYS A 123 18.55 -19.27 10.80
N ASP A 124 17.74 -18.24 10.58
CA ASP A 124 17.88 -16.94 11.23
C ASP A 124 17.78 -17.08 12.76
N LYS A 125 16.88 -17.93 13.27
CA LYS A 125 16.75 -18.17 14.71
C LYS A 125 18.01 -18.79 15.32
N VAL A 126 18.70 -19.67 14.61
CA VAL A 126 19.97 -20.27 15.07
C VAL A 126 21.07 -19.21 15.04
N GLU A 127 21.18 -18.46 13.95
CA GLU A 127 22.16 -17.39 13.80
C GLU A 127 22.00 -16.31 14.88
N ILE A 128 20.79 -15.83 15.12
CA ILE A 128 20.49 -14.85 16.18
C ILE A 128 20.92 -15.38 17.56
N LYS A 129 20.71 -16.67 17.85
CA LYS A 129 21.15 -17.26 19.13
C LYS A 129 22.67 -17.28 19.25
N LEU A 130 23.38 -17.61 18.18
CA LEU A 130 24.84 -17.63 18.15
C LEU A 130 25.40 -16.21 18.33
N LEU A 131 24.89 -15.26 17.55
CA LEU A 131 25.27 -13.84 17.64
C LEU A 131 25.03 -13.29 19.05
N LYS A 132 23.88 -13.59 19.67
CA LYS A 132 23.59 -13.19 21.06
C LYS A 132 24.52 -13.83 22.09
N LYS A 133 25.08 -15.02 21.84
CA LYS A 133 26.05 -15.64 22.74
C LYS A 133 27.41 -14.97 22.62
N ASP A 134 27.86 -14.75 21.40
CA ASP A 134 29.13 -14.06 21.13
C ASP A 134 29.13 -12.62 21.67
N LEU A 135 28.02 -11.91 21.46
CA LEU A 135 27.82 -10.55 22.00
C LEU A 135 27.96 -10.54 23.53
N ARG A 136 27.30 -11.45 24.25
CA ARG A 136 27.42 -11.57 25.72
C ARG A 136 28.85 -11.88 26.18
N PHE A 137 29.56 -12.72 25.45
CA PHE A 137 30.95 -13.03 25.78
C PHE A 137 31.86 -11.80 25.62
N LYS A 138 31.67 -11.05 24.52
CA LYS A 138 32.40 -9.80 24.25
C LYS A 138 32.07 -8.70 25.26
N GLU A 139 30.80 -8.54 25.64
CA GLU A 139 30.38 -7.59 26.68
C GLU A 139 31.01 -7.93 28.05
N LYS A 140 31.09 -9.22 28.41
CA LYS A 140 31.74 -9.65 29.65
C LYS A 140 33.23 -9.33 29.64
N ALA A 141 33.93 -9.65 28.55
CA ALA A 141 35.35 -9.32 28.41
C ALA A 141 35.58 -7.80 28.46
N LEU A 142 34.71 -7.01 27.83
CA LEU A 142 34.75 -5.55 27.90
C LEU A 142 34.50 -5.03 29.32
N ALA A 143 33.57 -5.64 30.08
CA ALA A 143 33.31 -5.26 31.46
C ALA A 143 34.52 -5.55 32.37
N GLU A 144 35.20 -6.68 32.16
CA GLU A 144 36.42 -7.04 32.89
C GLU A 144 37.56 -6.06 32.61
N THR A 145 37.77 -5.64 31.34
CA THR A 145 38.80 -4.64 31.02
C THR A 145 38.47 -3.27 31.60
N VAL A 146 37.20 -2.84 31.55
CA VAL A 146 36.76 -1.59 32.18
C VAL A 146 36.97 -1.64 33.69
N ALA A 147 36.66 -2.76 34.35
CA ALA A 147 36.90 -2.92 35.79
C ALA A 147 38.39 -2.80 36.14
N LEU A 148 39.29 -3.42 35.37
CA LEU A 148 40.74 -3.29 35.55
C LEU A 148 41.22 -1.85 35.36
N LEU A 149 40.71 -1.13 34.35
CA LEU A 149 41.04 0.27 34.12
C LEU A 149 40.57 1.16 35.28
N VAL A 150 39.37 0.92 35.80
CA VAL A 150 38.83 1.65 36.97
C VAL A 150 39.67 1.39 38.22
N LEU A 151 40.04 0.12 38.47
CA LEU A 151 40.91 -0.23 39.61
C LEU A 151 42.29 0.42 39.49
N ARG A 152 42.90 0.38 38.30
CA ARG A 152 44.18 1.06 38.04
C ARG A 152 44.09 2.56 38.29
N LYS A 153 43.01 3.21 37.85
CA LYS A 153 42.78 4.63 38.09
C LYS A 153 42.65 4.94 39.59
N LYS A 154 41.91 4.12 40.35
CA LYS A 154 41.76 4.28 41.80
C LYS A 154 43.09 4.10 42.55
N LEU A 155 43.88 3.11 42.14
CA LEU A 155 45.21 2.86 42.73
C LEU A 155 46.15 4.04 42.50
N ASN A 156 46.21 4.57 41.28
CA ASN A 156 47.01 5.75 40.97
C ASN A 156 46.59 6.96 41.82
N ALA A 157 45.28 7.20 41.99
CA ALA A 157 44.78 8.30 42.81
C ALA A 157 45.22 8.17 44.29
N LEU A 158 45.20 6.95 44.85
CA LEU A 158 45.67 6.71 46.22
C LEU A 158 47.17 6.96 46.39
N TRP A 159 47.98 6.67 45.37
CA TRP A 159 49.42 6.93 45.41
C TRP A 159 49.78 8.39 45.12
N GLU A 160 48.97 9.11 44.35
CA GLU A 160 49.15 10.56 44.14
C GLU A 160 48.74 11.38 45.38
N ASP A 161 47.66 11.00 46.10
CA ASP A 161 47.26 11.66 47.36
C ASP A 161 48.24 11.40 48.53
N GLY A 162 48.99 10.30 48.50
CA GLY A 162 49.97 9.95 49.53
C GLY A 162 51.34 10.65 49.38
N GLY A 163 51.54 11.44 48.32
CA GLY A 163 52.80 12.10 47.99
C GLY A 163 52.94 13.55 48.49
N GLU A 164 51.90 14.12 49.11
CA GLU A 164 51.87 15.52 49.56
C GLU A 164 51.91 15.70 51.10
N GLU A 165 52.30 14.67 51.86
CA GLU A 165 52.70 14.82 53.27
C GLU A 165 54.17 14.42 53.47
N SER A 166 55.09 15.32 53.15
CA SER A 166 56.46 15.38 53.69
C SER A 166 57.06 16.78 53.51
#